data_AF-A0A3D0VHH7-F1
#
_entry.id   AF-A0A3D0VHH7-F1
#
_cell.length_a   1.000
_cell.length_b   1.000
_cell.length_c   1.000
_cell.angle_alpha   90.00
_cell.angle_beta   90.00
_cell.angle_gamma   90.00
#
_symmetry.space_group_name_H-M   'P 1'
#
loop_
_entity.id
_entity.type
_entity.pdbx_description
1 polymer ?
#
loop_
_entity_poly.entity_id
_entity_poly.type
_entity_poly.pdbx_seq_one_letter_code
_entity_poly.pdbx_strand_id
1 'polypeptide(L)' 'GGRVKDLPGVRYKVVRGALDASGVAGRRQARSRYGAKMEKK' A
#
# COMPACT_ATOMS: atom_id res chain seq x y z
N GLY A 1 4.50 6.16 8.98
CA GLY A 1 5.81 6.31 8.32
C GLY A 1 6.63 5.04 8.56
N GLY A 2 7.57 4.73 7.68
CA GLY A 2 8.41 3.54 7.84
C GLY A 2 9.58 3.57 6.87
N ARG A 3 10.80 3.61 7.40
CA ARG A 3 12.04 3.49 6.64
C ARG A 3 12.07 2.15 5.90
N VAL A 4 12.57 2.14 4.68
CA VAL A 4 12.92 0.92 3.97
C VAL A 4 14.36 0.59 4.36
N LYS A 5 14.60 -0.59 4.95
CA LYS A 5 15.91 -0.96 5.49
C LYS A 5 16.97 -1.03 4.37
N ASP A 6 16.55 -1.53 3.21
CA ASP A 6 17.44 -1.86 2.10
C ASP A 6 17.88 -0.64 1.29
N LEU A 7 17.22 0.51 1.46
CA LEU A 7 17.49 1.72 0.69
C LEU A 7 17.92 2.88 1.61
N PRO A 8 19.19 3.31 1.56
CA PRO A 8 19.63 4.49 2.30
C PRO A 8 18.95 5.74 1.73
N GLY A 9 18.50 6.63 2.61
CA GLY A 9 17.81 7.87 2.23
C GLY A 9 16.28 7.76 2.13
N VAL A 10 15.69 6.57 1.97
CA VAL A 10 14.23 6.39 1.88
C VAL A 10 13.60 6.23 3.27
N ARG A 11 13.05 7.33 3.79
CA ARG A 11 12.50 7.41 5.17
C ARG A 11 11.00 7.19 5.25
N TYR A 12 10.27 7.29 4.15
CA TYR A 12 8.81 7.28 4.12
C TYR A 12 8.25 6.33 3.08
N LYS A 13 6.99 5.94 3.28
CA LYS A 13 6.21 5.12 2.36
C LYS A 13 4.93 5.87 2.04
N VAL A 14 4.51 5.82 0.78
CA VAL A 14 3.22 6.33 0.33
C VAL A 14 2.13 5.33 0.74
N VAL A 15 1.03 5.83 1.30
CA VAL A 15 -0.15 5.01 1.60
C VAL A 15 -0.88 4.71 0.30
N ARG A 16 -1.09 3.43 0.00
CA ARG A 16 -1.82 3.00 -1.21
C ARG A 16 -3.33 3.09 -0.97
N GLY A 17 -4.08 3.51 -1.98
CA GLY A 17 -5.52 3.75 -1.89
C GLY A 17 -5.88 5.09 -1.24
N ALA A 18 -4.94 6.03 -1.14
CA ALA A 18 -5.14 7.38 -0.63
C ALA A 18 -4.75 8.42 -1.69
N LEU A 19 -5.55 9.50 -1.81
CA LEU A 19 -5.41 10.52 -2.86
C LEU A 19 -5.31 9.86 -4.25
N ASP A 20 -4.36 10.28 -5.07
CA ASP A 20 -4.16 9.78 -6.44
C ASP A 20 -3.44 8.42 -6.50
N ALA A 21 -2.96 7.90 -5.36
CA ALA A 21 -2.25 6.62 -5.32
C ALA A 21 -3.23 5.45 -5.30
N SER A 22 -3.42 4.78 -6.44
CA SER A 22 -4.32 3.64 -6.58
C SER A 22 -3.95 2.44 -5.70
N GLY A 23 -4.97 1.68 -5.29
CA GLY A 23 -4.80 0.41 -4.58
C GLY A 23 -4.27 -0.71 -5.47
N VAL A 24 -3.80 -1.80 -4.88
CA VAL A 24 -3.35 -3.00 -5.63
C VAL A 24 -4.56 -3.87 -6.00
N ALA A 25 -4.75 -4.12 -7.30
CA ALA A 25 -5.82 -4.97 -7.81
C ALA A 25 -5.62 -6.45 -7.46
N GLY A 26 -6.70 -7.20 -7.23
CA GLY A 26 -6.68 -8.64 -6.97
C GLY A 26 -6.00 -9.09 -5.67
N ARG A 27 -5.60 -8.15 -4.81
CA ARG A 27 -4.96 -8.49 -3.54
C ARG A 27 -6.01 -9.06 -2.59
N ARG A 28 -5.85 -10.34 -2.21
CA ARG A 28 -6.78 -11.03 -1.29
C ARG A 28 -6.38 -10.93 0.18
N GLN A 29 -5.07 -10.86 0.48
CA GLN A 29 -4.53 -10.80 1.85
C GLN A 29 -3.85 -9.46 2.15
N ALA A 30 -3.91 -9.01 3.42
CA ALA A 30 -3.36 -7.74 3.89
C ALA A 30 -3.84 -6.50 3.11
N ARG A 31 -5.09 -6.55 2.63
CA ARG A 31 -5.73 -5.58 1.73
C ARG A 31 -5.67 -4.14 2.22
N SER A 32 -5.86 -3.94 3.53
CA SER A 32 -5.81 -2.62 4.17
C SER A 32 -4.47 -1.91 4.02
N ARG A 33 -3.35 -2.64 3.93
CA ARG A 33 -2.01 -2.05 3.73
C ARG A 33 -1.78 -1.57 2.30
N TYR A 34 -2.51 -2.13 1.34
CA TYR A 34 -2.30 -1.93 -0.09
C TYR A 34 -3.48 -1.22 -0.78
N GLY A 35 -4.44 -0.69 -0.01
CA GLY A 35 -5.58 0.03 -0.55
C GLY A 35 -6.51 -0.85 -1.39
N ALA A 36 -6.49 -2.16 -1.20
CA ALA A 36 -7.36 -3.08 -1.93
C ALA A 36 -8.71 -3.17 -1.20
N LYS A 37 -9.82 -3.01 -1.94
CA LYS A 37 -11.16 -3.20 -1.38
C LYS A 37 -11.49 -4.69 -1.28
N MET A 38 -12.45 -5.02 -0.41
CA MET A 38 -13.02 -6.35 -0.41
C MET A 38 -13.83 -6.55 -1.68
N GLU A 39 -13.38 -7.47 -2.52
CA GLU A 39 -14.18 -7.98 -3.62
C GLU A 39 -15.47 -8.57 -3.03
N LYS A 40 -16.61 -8.02 -3.45
CA LYS A 40 -17.92 -8.61 -3.18
C LYS A 40 -18.07 -9.73 -4.18
N LYS A 41 -17.95 -10.96 -3.70
CA LYS A 41 -18.30 -12.14 -4.49
C LYS A 41 -19.81 -12.26 -4.55
#